data_AF-M3FIS0-F1
#
_entry.id   AF-M3FIS0-F1
#
_cell.length_a   1.000
_cell.length_b   1.000
_cell.length_c   1.000
_cell.angle_alpha   90.00
_cell.angle_beta   90.00
_cell.angle_gamma   90.00
#
_symmetry.space_group_name_H-M   'P 1'
#
loop_
_entity.id
_entity.type
_entity.pdbx_description
1 polymer ?
#
loop_
_entity_poly.entity_id
_entity_poly.type
_entity_poly.pdbx_seq_one_letter_code
_entity_poly.pdbx_strand_id
1 'polypeptide(L)'
;MRDTDVFNQRIPLPSLLEQQVIVQEIEFRLSVCDKLEETIQSSLKQAESLRQSILKKAFEGKLVVQDPNDEPASVLLERICAEKEIIFQKTNVISKKKIATKQNPENGNLIQFPRLIPKVSTTELHAGLISMIIEAHENQPSI
;
A
#
# COMPACT_ATOMS: atom_id res chain seq x y z
N MET A 1 27.13 -29.89 -4.51
CA MET A 1 27.75 -29.98 -5.85
C MET A 1 29.16 -30.46 -5.61
N ARG A 2 29.54 -31.67 -6.06
CA ARG A 2 30.90 -32.18 -5.85
C ARG A 2 31.78 -31.62 -6.96
N ASP A 3 33.03 -31.30 -6.69
CA ASP A 3 33.95 -30.74 -7.71
C ASP A 3 34.01 -31.61 -8.97
N THR A 4 33.86 -32.93 -8.81
CA THR A 4 33.81 -33.92 -9.89
C THR A 4 32.68 -33.69 -10.90
N ASP A 5 31.59 -33.03 -10.51
CA ASP A 5 30.43 -32.78 -11.37
C ASP A 5 30.72 -31.64 -12.38
N VAL A 6 31.59 -30.68 -12.03
CA VAL A 6 31.95 -29.54 -12.89
C VAL A 6 32.93 -29.96 -13.99
N PHE A 7 33.93 -30.78 -13.65
CA PHE A 7 34.99 -31.18 -14.57
C PHE A 7 34.56 -32.21 -15.63
N ASN A 8 33.44 -32.90 -15.41
CA ASN A 8 32.90 -33.90 -16.35
C ASN A 8 31.89 -33.31 -17.35
N GLN A 9 31.57 -32.02 -17.26
CA GLN A 9 30.66 -31.34 -18.17
C GLN A 9 31.32 -31.13 -19.54
N ARG A 10 30.75 -31.72 -20.60
CA ARG A 10 31.21 -31.44 -21.96
C ARG A 10 30.69 -30.07 -22.40
N ILE A 11 31.60 -29.16 -22.70
CA ILE A 11 31.29 -27.81 -23.19
C ILE A 11 31.85 -27.68 -24.61
N PRO A 12 31.06 -27.23 -25.60
CA PRO A 12 31.58 -26.93 -26.92
C PRO A 12 32.57 -25.76 -26.83
N LEU A 13 33.79 -25.95 -27.31
CA LEU A 13 34.84 -24.94 -27.30
C LEU A 13 35.02 -24.37 -28.72
N PRO A 14 34.46 -23.18 -29.02
CA PRO A 14 34.64 -22.54 -30.32
C PRO A 14 36.05 -21.96 -30.47
N SER A 15 36.38 -21.44 -31.65
CA SER A 15 37.69 -20.80 -31.88
C SER A 15 37.88 -19.57 -30.99
N LEU A 16 39.13 -19.18 -30.71
CA LEU A 16 39.42 -18.03 -29.85
C LEU A 16 38.76 -16.74 -30.35
N LEU A 17 38.70 -16.55 -31.67
CA LEU A 17 38.05 -15.41 -32.30
C LEU A 17 36.54 -15.40 -32.02
N GLU A 18 35.88 -16.55 -32.19
CA GLU A 18 34.44 -16.69 -31.89
C GLU A 18 34.15 -16.50 -30.39
N GLN A 19 35.02 -17.00 -29.51
CA GLN A 19 34.88 -16.76 -28.07
C GLN A 19 34.89 -15.25 -27.75
N GLN A 20 35.80 -14.49 -28.35
CA GLN A 20 35.89 -13.04 -28.13
C GLN A 20 34.64 -12.31 -28.63
N VAL A 21 34.12 -12.68 -29.80
CA VAL A 21 32.88 -12.10 -30.35
C VAL A 21 31.68 -12.43 -29.47
N ILE A 22 31.58 -13.66 -28.98
CA ILE A 22 30.51 -14.08 -28.07
C ILE A 22 30.56 -13.28 -26.76
N VAL A 23 31.75 -13.14 -26.17
CA VAL A 23 31.93 -12.36 -24.94
C VAL A 23 31.56 -10.90 -25.15
N GLN A 24 32.01 -10.28 -26.26
CA GLN A 24 31.69 -8.89 -26.56
C GLN A 24 30.19 -8.65 -26.69
N GLU A 25 29.47 -9.56 -27.36
CA GLU A 25 28.00 -9.45 -27.52
C GLU A 25 27.29 -9.62 -26.17
N ILE A 26 27.76 -10.55 -25.32
CA ILE A 26 27.21 -10.74 -23.96
C ILE A 26 27.44 -9.48 -23.12
N GLU A 27 28.66 -8.95 -23.09
CA GLU A 27 29.00 -7.73 -22.35
C GLU A 27 28.16 -6.54 -22.82
N PHE A 28 27.99 -6.40 -24.13
CA PHE A 28 27.13 -5.36 -24.69
C PHE A 28 25.69 -5.48 -24.21
N ARG A 29 25.10 -6.69 -24.28
CA ARG A 29 23.72 -6.93 -23.82
C ARG A 29 23.56 -6.74 -22.33
N LEU A 30 24.52 -7.17 -21.52
CA LEU A 30 24.52 -6.93 -20.08
C LEU A 30 24.57 -5.43 -19.77
N SER A 31 25.39 -4.67 -20.49
CA SER A 31 25.42 -3.20 -20.34
C SER A 31 24.09 -2.54 -20.69
N VAL A 32 23.35 -3.07 -21.67
CA VAL A 32 21.99 -2.60 -21.96
C VAL A 32 21.04 -2.88 -20.80
N CYS A 33 21.11 -4.08 -20.20
CA CYS A 33 20.32 -4.42 -19.01
C CYS A 33 20.61 -3.46 -17.84
N ASP A 34 21.88 -3.17 -17.56
CA ASP A 34 22.28 -2.26 -16.47
C ASP A 34 21.69 -0.86 -16.66
N LYS A 35 21.74 -0.33 -17.89
CA LYS A 35 21.16 1.00 -18.22
C LYS A 35 19.65 1.02 -18.07
N LEU A 36 18.97 -0.07 -18.42
CA LEU A 36 17.52 -0.19 -18.25
C LEU A 36 17.16 -0.22 -16.77
N GLU A 37 17.90 -0.96 -15.95
CA GLU A 37 17.71 -0.99 -14.51
C GLU A 37 17.87 0.40 -13.89
N GLU A 38 18.93 1.13 -14.25
CA GLU A 38 19.16 2.51 -13.80
C GLU A 38 17.99 3.44 -14.20
N THR A 39 17.53 3.32 -15.44
CA THR A 39 16.41 4.12 -15.95
C THR A 39 15.12 3.84 -15.18
N ILE A 40 14.82 2.57 -14.90
CA ILE A 40 13.65 2.17 -14.12
C ILE A 40 13.75 2.73 -12.70
N GLN A 41 14.91 2.61 -12.05
CA GLN A 41 15.11 3.11 -10.69
C GLN A 41 14.93 4.63 -10.62
N SER A 42 15.48 5.37 -11.58
CA SER A 42 15.32 6.83 -11.67
C SER A 42 13.85 7.22 -11.90
N SER A 43 13.16 6.52 -12.79
CA SER A 43 11.73 6.75 -13.07
C SER A 43 10.86 6.53 -11.84
N LEU A 44 11.09 5.45 -11.08
CA LEU A 44 10.36 5.18 -9.83
C LEU A 44 10.56 6.29 -8.79
N LYS A 45 11.79 6.77 -8.63
CA LYS A 45 12.11 7.88 -7.72
C LYS A 45 11.41 9.17 -8.14
N GLN A 46 11.39 9.47 -9.44
CA GLN A 46 10.69 10.64 -9.97
C GLN A 46 9.17 10.54 -9.77
N ALA A 47 8.59 9.37 -10.01
CA ALA A 47 7.16 9.12 -9.78
C ALA A 47 6.79 9.30 -8.31
N GLU A 48 7.62 8.81 -7.38
CA GLU A 48 7.40 9.02 -5.95
C GLU A 48 7.45 10.52 -5.58
N SER A 49 8.48 11.24 -6.04
CA SER A 49 8.62 12.67 -5.78
C SER A 49 7.46 13.48 -6.36
N LEU A 50 7.02 13.14 -7.58
CA LEU A 50 5.85 13.77 -8.20
C LEU A 50 4.59 13.51 -7.38
N ARG A 51 4.37 12.27 -6.92
CA ARG A 51 3.23 11.91 -6.07
C ARG A 51 3.22 12.74 -4.78
N GLN A 52 4.37 12.86 -4.11
CA GLN A 52 4.50 13.68 -2.91
C GLN A 52 4.21 15.16 -3.20
N SER A 53 4.71 15.68 -4.32
CA SER A 53 4.47 17.07 -4.75
C SER A 53 2.99 17.35 -5.03
N ILE A 54 2.30 16.44 -5.73
CA ILE A 54 0.86 16.54 -5.99
C ILE A 54 0.08 16.50 -4.68
N LEU A 55 0.37 15.55 -3.78
CA LEU A 55 -0.30 15.45 -2.49
C LEU A 55 -0.10 16.72 -1.66
N LYS A 56 1.12 17.24 -1.61
CA LYS A 56 1.41 18.51 -0.92
C LYS A 56 0.57 19.65 -1.49
N LYS A 57 0.52 19.82 -2.81
CA LYS A 57 -0.30 20.84 -3.46
C LYS A 57 -1.80 20.64 -3.21
N ALA A 58 -2.26 19.39 -3.12
CA ALA A 58 -3.65 19.06 -2.81
C ALA A 58 -4.03 19.52 -1.40
N PHE A 59 -3.20 19.20 -0.40
CA PHE A 59 -3.44 19.60 0.99
C PHE A 59 -3.31 21.11 1.19
N GLU A 60 -2.46 21.79 0.43
CA GLU A 60 -2.37 23.26 0.44
C GLU A 60 -3.53 23.95 -0.30
N GLY A 61 -4.42 23.20 -0.97
CA GLY A 61 -5.52 23.76 -1.76
C GLY A 61 -5.08 24.45 -3.05
N LYS A 62 -3.85 24.20 -3.53
CA LYS A 62 -3.23 24.91 -4.67
C LYS A 62 -3.34 24.16 -6.00
N LEU A 63 -4.07 23.04 -6.04
CA LEU A 63 -4.26 22.27 -7.28
C LEU A 63 -5.24 22.93 -8.26
N VAL A 64 -6.09 23.84 -7.78
CA VAL A 64 -7.10 24.54 -8.58
C VAL A 64 -7.06 26.03 -8.23
N VAL A 65 -7.38 26.90 -9.19
CA VAL A 65 -7.55 28.34 -8.95
C VAL A 65 -8.62 28.53 -7.87
N GLN A 66 -8.26 29.23 -6.80
CA GLN A 66 -9.17 29.53 -5.69
C GLN A 66 -9.89 30.86 -5.96
N ASP A 67 -11.17 30.97 -5.59
CA ASP A 67 -11.89 32.24 -5.65
C ASP A 67 -11.55 33.08 -4.40
N PRO A 68 -11.10 34.34 -4.52
CA PRO A 68 -10.85 35.20 -3.36
C PRO A 68 -12.10 35.48 -2.50
N ASN A 69 -13.30 35.21 -3.02
CA ASN A 69 -14.55 35.31 -2.28
C ASN A 69 -14.93 34.00 -1.56
N ASP A 70 -14.16 32.92 -1.70
CA ASP A 70 -14.43 31.67 -1.01
C ASP A 70 -14.40 31.87 0.51
N GLU A 71 -15.38 31.29 1.19
CA GLU A 71 -15.42 31.32 2.64
C GLU A 71 -14.21 30.56 3.23
N PRO A 72 -13.59 31.07 4.31
CA PRO A 72 -12.48 30.36 4.93
C PRO A 72 -12.97 29.03 5.52
N ALA A 73 -12.17 27.98 5.35
CA ALA A 73 -12.50 26.63 5.82
C ALA A 73 -12.84 26.58 7.32
N SER A 74 -12.31 27.50 8.13
CA SER A 74 -12.64 27.62 9.56
C SER A 74 -14.13 27.84 9.81
N VAL A 75 -14.79 28.70 9.01
CA VAL A 75 -16.21 29.03 9.16
C VAL A 75 -17.08 27.83 8.78
N LEU A 76 -16.69 27.08 7.75
CA LEU A 76 -17.35 25.82 7.41
C LEU A 76 -17.17 24.77 8.52
N LEU A 77 -15.98 24.62 9.09
CA LEU A 77 -15.72 23.69 10.18
C LEU A 77 -16.49 24.02 11.45
N GLU A 78 -16.60 25.31 11.81
CA GLU A 78 -17.41 25.75 12.95
C GLU A 78 -18.89 25.39 12.76
N ARG A 79 -19.46 25.62 11.57
CA ARG A 79 -20.83 25.20 11.25
C ARG A 79 -21.01 23.69 11.36
N ILE A 80 -20.09 22.91 10.80
CA ILE A 80 -20.13 21.44 10.87
C ILE A 80 -20.04 20.96 12.33
N CYS A 81 -19.18 21.56 13.15
CA CYS A 81 -19.05 21.21 14.57
C CYS A 81 -20.33 21.55 15.35
N ALA A 82 -20.88 22.75 15.15
CA ALA A 82 -22.14 23.16 15.78
C ALA A 82 -23.31 22.25 15.37
N GLU A 83 -23.41 21.92 14.07
CA GLU A 83 -24.45 21.04 13.55
C GLU A 83 -24.31 19.60 14.08
N LYS A 84 -23.08 19.08 14.17
CA LYS A 84 -22.80 17.77 14.79
C LYS A 84 -23.19 17.73 16.27
N GLU A 85 -22.89 18.77 17.04
CA GLU A 85 -23.27 18.85 18.45
C GLU A 85 -24.79 18.87 18.60
N ILE A 86 -25.50 19.65 17.77
CA ILE A 86 -26.97 19.67 17.76
C ILE A 86 -27.55 18.29 17.42
N ILE A 87 -26.99 17.61 16.43
CA ILE A 87 -27.41 16.25 16.05
C ILE A 87 -27.13 15.25 17.18
N PHE A 88 -25.98 15.36 17.84
CA PHE A 88 -25.61 14.51 18.98
C PHE A 88 -26.56 14.71 20.17
N GLN A 89 -26.90 15.95 20.50
CA GLN A 89 -27.86 16.25 21.57
C GLN A 89 -29.26 15.76 21.22
N LYS A 90 -29.72 15.98 19.98
CA LYS A 90 -31.03 15.46 19.51
C LYS A 90 -31.10 13.93 19.56
N THR A 91 -30.03 13.24 19.15
CA THR A 91 -29.98 11.77 19.19
C THR A 91 -29.93 11.23 20.63
N ASN A 92 -29.17 11.84 21.55
CA ASN A 92 -29.12 11.45 22.97
C ASN A 92 -30.47 11.64 23.70
N VAL A 93 -31.25 12.67 23.34
CA VAL A 93 -32.59 12.91 23.90
C VAL A 93 -33.59 11.85 23.41
N ILE A 94 -33.45 11.39 22.16
CA ILE A 94 -34.26 10.31 21.59
C ILE A 94 -33.91 8.96 22.22
N SER A 95 -32.63 8.71 22.55
CA SER A 95 -32.19 7.47 23.23
C SER A 95 -32.73 7.36 24.66
N LYS A 96 -32.85 8.47 25.41
CA LYS A 96 -33.40 8.46 26.77
C LYS A 96 -34.92 8.27 26.81
N LYS A 97 -35.65 8.63 25.74
CA LYS A 97 -37.11 8.46 25.66
C LYS A 97 -37.55 7.07 25.19
N LYS A 98 -36.61 6.26 24.65
CA LYS A 98 -36.86 4.91 24.07
C LYS A 98 -36.15 3.76 24.80
N ILE A 99 -35.88 3.88 26.11
CA ILE A 99 -35.45 2.70 26.93
C ILE A 99 -36.68 1.91 27.44
N ALA A 100 -37.90 2.41 27.25
CA ALA A 100 -39.08 1.56 27.26
C ALA A 100 -39.42 1.15 25.82
N THR A 101 -39.25 -0.15 25.54
CA THR A 101 -39.86 -0.90 24.43
C THR A 101 -39.01 -1.10 23.15
N LYS A 102 -38.25 -2.21 23.20
CA LYS A 102 -38.04 -3.27 22.19
C LYS A 102 -37.66 -2.95 20.71
N GLN A 103 -36.61 -3.69 20.32
CA GLN A 103 -36.29 -4.34 19.03
C GLN A 103 -35.68 -3.54 17.87
N ASN A 104 -34.53 -4.05 17.42
CA ASN A 104 -33.87 -3.87 16.12
C ASN A 104 -34.83 -4.31 14.99
N PRO A 105 -34.84 -3.68 13.79
CA PRO A 105 -33.88 -4.04 12.73
C PRO A 105 -33.43 -2.89 11.79
N GLU A 106 -32.22 -3.03 11.24
CA GLU A 106 -31.86 -2.91 9.81
C GLU A 106 -32.01 -1.53 9.07
N ASN A 107 -30.83 -0.96 8.75
CA ASN A 107 -30.40 -0.45 7.42
C ASN A 107 -30.37 1.07 7.15
N GLY A 108 -29.14 1.57 6.98
CA GLY A 108 -28.84 2.88 6.37
C GLY A 108 -27.33 3.10 6.27
N ASN A 109 -26.74 2.65 5.15
CA ASN A 109 -25.31 2.61 4.84
C ASN A 109 -24.61 3.98 5.01
N LEU A 110 -23.70 4.10 5.98
CA LEU A 110 -22.76 5.21 6.09
C LEU A 110 -21.47 4.82 5.35
N ILE A 111 -21.07 5.58 4.33
CA ILE A 111 -19.74 5.42 3.73
C ILE A 111 -18.71 5.72 4.82
N GLN A 112 -18.01 4.68 5.25
CA GLN A 112 -17.00 4.74 6.28
C GLN A 112 -15.72 5.35 5.67
N PHE A 113 -15.37 6.59 6.04
CA PHE A 113 -14.02 7.11 5.81
C PHE A 113 -13.01 6.10 6.38
N PRO A 114 -11.84 5.88 5.73
CA PRO A 114 -10.86 4.93 6.23
C PRO A 114 -10.51 5.28 7.68
N ARG A 115 -10.88 4.42 8.63
CA ARG A 115 -10.39 4.54 10.00
C ARG A 115 -8.87 4.46 9.92
N LEU A 116 -8.20 5.43 10.54
CA LEU A 116 -6.78 5.30 10.85
C LEU A 116 -6.61 3.95 11.55
N ILE A 117 -5.91 3.03 10.87
CA ILE A 117 -5.72 1.65 11.32
C ILE A 117 -5.16 1.74 12.74
N PRO A 118 -5.73 1.04 13.73
CA PRO A 118 -5.11 0.98 15.05
C PRO A 118 -3.68 0.47 14.88
N LYS A 119 -2.71 1.07 15.58
CA LYS A 119 -1.33 0.58 15.60
C LYS A 119 -1.33 -0.81 16.25
N VAL A 120 -1.64 -1.85 15.48
CA VAL A 120 -1.45 -3.23 15.88
C VAL A 120 0.04 -3.44 16.09
N SER A 121 0.40 -3.85 17.30
CA SER A 121 1.78 -4.15 17.62
C SER A 121 2.24 -5.32 16.76
N THR A 122 3.40 -5.19 16.12
CA THR A 122 4.00 -6.21 15.23
C THR A 122 4.10 -7.59 15.91
N THR A 123 4.12 -7.61 17.24
CA THR A 123 4.12 -8.82 18.07
C THR A 123 2.80 -9.60 18.03
N GLU A 124 1.65 -8.91 17.93
CA GLU A 124 0.33 -9.56 17.82
C GLU A 124 0.11 -10.16 16.43
N LEU A 125 0.64 -9.51 15.38
CA LEU A 125 0.59 -10.02 14.01
C LEU A 125 1.44 -11.29 13.85
N HIS A 126 2.66 -11.33 14.40
CA HIS A 126 3.49 -12.53 14.36
C HIS A 126 2.88 -13.69 15.14
N ALA A 127 2.31 -13.44 16.31
CA ALA A 127 1.63 -14.48 17.09
C ALA A 127 0.44 -15.09 16.31
N GLY A 128 -0.38 -14.25 15.68
CA GLY A 128 -1.50 -14.71 14.84
C GLY A 128 -1.04 -15.53 13.63
N LEU A 129 0.04 -15.10 12.96
CA LEU A 129 0.58 -15.84 11.80
C LEU A 129 1.15 -17.20 12.21
N ILE A 130 1.85 -17.26 13.35
CA ILE A 130 2.40 -18.52 13.88
C ILE A 130 1.26 -19.47 14.27
N SER A 131 0.21 -19.00 14.95
CA SER A 131 -0.97 -19.83 15.25
C SER A 131 -1.64 -20.37 13.99
N MET A 132 -1.80 -19.55 12.94
CA MET A 132 -2.41 -19.97 11.69
C MET A 132 -1.57 -21.03 10.93
N ILE A 133 -0.24 -20.90 10.97
CA ILE A 133 0.68 -21.88 10.35
C ILE A 133 0.65 -23.21 11.11
N ILE A 134 0.58 -23.17 12.45
CA ILE A 134 0.47 -24.38 13.28
C ILE A 134 -0.86 -25.10 13.02
N GLU A 135 -1.97 -24.37 12.99
CA GLU A 135 -3.30 -24.93 12.73
C GLU A 135 -3.44 -25.48 11.30
N ALA A 136 -2.79 -24.85 10.32
CA ALA A 136 -2.73 -25.36 8.95
C ALA A 136 -1.88 -26.63 8.80
N HIS A 137 -0.93 -26.86 9.72
CA HIS A 137 -0.09 -28.06 9.73
C HIS A 137 -0.73 -29.22 10.51
N GLU A 138 -1.50 -28.94 11.56
CA GLU A 138 -2.23 -29.97 12.33
C GLU A 138 -3.43 -30.57 11.57
N ASN A 139 -4.02 -29.83 10.63
CA ASN A 139 -5.20 -30.28 9.85
C ASN A 139 -4.87 -30.87 8.46
N GLN A 140 -3.60 -31.17 8.15
CA GLN A 140 -3.29 -31.94 6.94
C GLN A 140 -3.60 -33.43 7.19
N PRO A 141 -4.49 -34.07 6.41
CA PRO A 141 -4.66 -35.51 6.50
C PRO A 141 -3.35 -36.18 6.06
N SER A 142 -2.81 -37.04 6.93
CA SER A 142 -1.67 -37.89 6.64
C SER A 142 -1.92 -38.69 5.35
N ILE A 143 -1.10 -38.46 4.33
CA ILE A 143 -0.90 -39.38 3.21
C ILE A 143 0.50 -39.96 3.35
#